data_AF-A0A9W9RA67-F1
#
_entry.id   AF-A0A9W9RA67-F1
#
_cell.length_a   1.000
_cell.length_b   1.000
_cell.length_c   1.000
_cell.angle_alpha   90.00
_cell.angle_beta   90.00
_cell.angle_gamma   90.00
#
_symmetry.space_group_name_H-M   'P 1'
#
loop_
_entity.id
_entity.type
_entity.pdbx_description
1 polymer ?
#
loop_
_entity_poly.entity_id
_entity_poly.type
_entity_poly.pdbx_seq_one_letter_code
_entity_poly.pdbx_strand_id
1 'polypeptide(L)'
;MKDKFYEDYESYLRFSPDVNEFKRAPFDEMWAHHEPRVIEDASQFDGVPIDHVRDHFKAWVTEQGKVDSFPSYRMFIMIDKESFQTLQNAPLPENLPPRPEDIQRHYVKVIEAPEEDPVPPFPGWIKCSLPKMFSVWSDMQEMGYLEDSYSLRSASTDVL
;
A
#
# COMPACT_ATOMS: atom_id res chain seq x y z
N MET A 1 7.58 -13.52 17.41
CA MET A 1 7.17 -12.81 16.17
C MET A 1 7.16 -11.30 16.42
N LYS A 2 6.49 -10.82 17.48
CA LYS A 2 6.61 -9.43 17.95
C LYS A 2 8.06 -9.01 18.20
N ASP A 3 8.82 -9.80 18.96
CA ASP A 3 10.21 -9.43 19.32
C ASP A 3 11.12 -9.24 18.10
N LYS A 4 10.95 -10.07 17.05
CA LYS A 4 11.64 -9.90 15.75
C LYS A 4 11.22 -8.66 14.98
N PHE A 5 9.94 -8.28 15.03
CA PHE A 5 9.45 -7.06 14.38
C PHE A 5 10.08 -5.79 14.99
N TYR A 6 10.36 -5.82 16.30
CA TYR A 6 11.08 -4.73 16.97
C TYR A 6 12.62 -4.88 16.88
N GLU A 7 13.19 -6.01 16.44
CA GLU A 7 14.64 -6.12 16.20
C GLU A 7 15.10 -5.18 15.07
N ASP A 8 14.26 -4.96 14.06
CA ASP A 8 14.53 -3.98 12.99
C ASP A 8 14.46 -2.55 13.52
N TYR A 9 13.50 -2.25 14.41
CA TYR A 9 13.41 -0.97 15.13
C TYR A 9 14.67 -0.71 15.98
N GLU A 10 15.09 -1.68 16.78
CA GLU A 10 16.29 -1.60 17.63
C GLU A 10 17.58 -1.49 16.80
N SER A 11 17.64 -2.18 15.65
CA SER A 11 18.77 -2.08 14.74
C SER A 11 18.85 -0.69 14.11
N TYR A 12 17.71 -0.12 13.68
CA TYR A 12 17.67 1.20 13.06
C TYR A 12 18.08 2.32 14.05
N LEU A 13 17.61 2.25 15.30
CA LEU A 13 18.03 3.16 16.38
C LEU A 13 19.55 3.16 16.61
N ARG A 14 20.22 2.00 16.43
CA ARG A 14 21.68 1.90 16.57
C ARG A 14 22.44 2.62 15.45
N PHE A 15 21.86 2.73 14.26
CA PHE A 15 22.51 3.34 13.09
C PHE A 15 22.14 4.81 12.88
N SER A 16 21.15 5.36 13.60
CA SER A 16 20.73 6.76 13.49
C SER A 16 20.33 7.35 14.86
N PRO A 17 21.29 7.55 15.77
CA PRO A 17 21.02 7.99 17.15
C PRO A 17 20.57 9.46 17.27
N ASP A 18 20.74 10.28 16.22
CA ASP A 18 20.45 11.73 16.24
C ASP A 18 19.01 12.10 15.84
N VAL A 19 18.15 11.13 15.53
CA VAL A 19 16.74 11.43 15.25
C VAL A 19 16.01 11.64 16.58
N ASN A 20 16.12 12.85 17.11
CA ASN A 20 15.29 13.34 18.20
C ASN A 20 13.81 13.13 17.79
N GLU A 21 13.15 12.18 18.48
CA GLU A 21 11.82 11.64 18.22
C GLU A 21 11.68 10.63 17.06
N PHE A 22 12.53 9.59 16.96
CA PHE A 22 12.06 8.36 16.32
C PHE A 22 10.98 7.69 17.20
N LYS A 23 9.72 8.06 16.99
CA LYS A 23 8.60 7.62 17.83
C LYS A 23 8.43 6.12 17.67
N ARG A 24 8.26 5.41 18.81
CA ARG A 24 7.83 4.01 18.83
C ARG A 24 6.37 3.86 18.35
N ALA A 25 5.60 4.94 18.44
CA ALA A 25 4.17 4.98 18.14
C ALA A 25 3.79 4.43 16.75
N PRO A 26 4.48 4.73 15.63
CA PRO A 26 4.19 4.13 14.34
C PRO A 26 4.41 2.61 14.34
N PHE A 27 5.44 2.08 15.01
CA PHE A 27 5.67 0.64 15.13
C PHE A 27 4.63 -0.04 16.04
N ASP A 28 4.22 0.63 17.12
CA ASP A 28 3.16 0.15 18.00
C ASP A 28 1.79 0.16 17.29
N GLU A 29 1.51 1.16 16.45
CA GLU A 29 0.33 1.23 15.58
C GLU A 29 0.38 0.18 14.46
N MET A 30 1.53 0.00 13.80
CA MET A 30 1.75 -1.07 12.84
C MET A 30 1.50 -2.44 13.47
N TRP A 31 2.00 -2.67 14.69
CA TRP A 31 1.78 -3.93 15.40
C TRP A 31 0.32 -4.09 15.84
N ALA A 32 -0.32 -3.02 16.31
CA ALA A 32 -1.75 -3.04 16.65
C ALA A 32 -2.65 -3.27 15.43
N HIS A 33 -2.14 -2.99 14.22
CA HIS A 33 -2.82 -3.16 12.93
C HIS A 33 -2.15 -4.18 12.01
N HIS A 34 -1.35 -5.10 12.57
CA HIS A 34 -0.58 -6.07 11.77
C HIS A 34 -1.48 -7.06 11.02
N GLU A 35 -2.72 -7.26 11.49
CA GLU A 35 -3.71 -8.05 10.77
C GLU A 35 -4.38 -7.18 9.70
N PRO A 36 -4.24 -7.53 8.40
CA PRO A 36 -4.93 -6.81 7.35
C PRO A 36 -6.43 -6.97 7.53
N ARG A 37 -7.17 -5.87 7.32
CA ARG A 37 -8.63 -5.93 7.19
C ARG A 37 -8.96 -6.39 5.78
N VAL A 38 -9.45 -7.62 5.67
CA VAL A 38 -9.86 -8.19 4.39
C VAL A 38 -11.37 -8.09 4.27
N ILE A 39 -11.85 -7.49 3.18
CA ILE A 39 -13.28 -7.39 2.86
C ILE A 39 -13.53 -8.26 1.62
N GLU A 40 -14.25 -9.36 1.81
CA GLU A 40 -14.69 -10.27 0.75
C GLU A 40 -16.21 -10.27 0.67
N ASP A 41 -16.76 -9.38 -0.16
CA ASP A 41 -18.20 -9.34 -0.42
C ASP A 41 -18.46 -9.32 -1.93
N ALA A 42 -18.60 -10.50 -2.51
CA ALA A 42 -18.89 -10.64 -3.93
C ALA A 42 -20.25 -10.03 -4.32
N SER A 43 -21.22 -9.97 -3.40
CA SER A 43 -22.53 -9.37 -3.71
C SER A 43 -22.44 -7.85 -3.88
N GLN A 44 -21.46 -7.23 -3.25
CA GLN A 44 -21.22 -5.80 -3.28
C GLN A 44 -20.13 -5.41 -4.31
N PHE A 45 -19.10 -6.23 -4.48
CA PHE A 45 -17.90 -5.86 -5.23
C PHE A 45 -17.67 -6.61 -6.55
N ASP A 46 -18.52 -7.56 -6.93
CA ASP A 46 -18.35 -8.25 -8.22
C ASP A 46 -18.71 -7.34 -9.41
N GLY A 47 -17.78 -7.21 -10.36
CA GLY A 47 -17.96 -6.42 -11.58
C GLY A 47 -18.05 -4.90 -11.43
N VAL A 48 -17.93 -4.34 -10.21
CA VAL A 48 -17.93 -2.88 -10.01
C VAL A 48 -16.60 -2.24 -10.41
N PRO A 49 -16.63 -1.00 -10.93
CA PRO A 49 -15.42 -0.26 -11.28
C PRO A 49 -14.63 0.15 -10.02
N ILE A 50 -13.32 0.36 -10.19
CA ILE A 50 -12.40 0.75 -9.11
C ILE A 50 -12.90 2.01 -8.37
N ASP A 51 -13.41 3.00 -9.10
CA ASP A 51 -13.91 4.25 -8.52
C ASP A 51 -15.06 3.99 -7.53
N HIS A 52 -15.93 3.02 -7.80
CA HIS A 52 -17.01 2.67 -6.88
C HIS A 52 -16.48 2.00 -5.60
N VAL A 53 -15.45 1.16 -5.71
CA VAL A 53 -14.78 0.55 -4.55
C VAL A 53 -14.06 1.62 -3.72
N ARG A 54 -13.42 2.59 -4.40
CA ARG A 54 -12.76 3.74 -3.79
C ARG A 54 -13.76 4.62 -3.02
N ASP A 55 -14.90 4.93 -3.61
CA ASP A 55 -15.98 5.70 -2.97
C ASP A 55 -16.55 4.97 -1.74
N HIS A 56 -16.77 3.66 -1.86
CA HIS A 56 -17.22 2.84 -0.74
C HIS A 56 -16.20 2.87 0.41
N PHE A 57 -14.91 2.69 0.12
CA PHE A 57 -13.87 2.79 1.12
C PHE A 57 -13.84 4.18 1.78
N LYS A 58 -13.94 5.25 0.98
CA LYS A 58 -13.98 6.64 1.45
C LYS A 58 -15.15 6.88 2.42
N ALA A 59 -16.33 6.38 2.09
CA ALA A 59 -17.50 6.45 2.97
C ALA A 59 -17.25 5.71 4.29
N TRP A 60 -16.72 4.48 4.23
CA TRP A 60 -16.41 3.69 5.40
C TRP A 60 -15.37 4.37 6.32
N VAL A 61 -14.25 4.90 5.79
CA VAL A 61 -13.25 5.59 6.64
C VAL A 61 -13.80 6.88 7.25
N THR A 62 -14.71 7.56 6.54
CA THR A 62 -15.41 8.75 7.03
C THR A 62 -16.32 8.41 8.21
N GLU A 63 -17.10 7.33 8.12
CA GLU A 63 -17.94 6.85 9.22
C GLU A 63 -17.15 6.48 10.48
N GLN A 64 -15.91 6.00 10.29
CA GLN A 64 -14.99 5.71 11.41
C GLN A 64 -14.37 6.97 12.02
N GLY A 65 -14.44 8.13 11.35
CA GLY A 65 -13.76 9.36 11.77
C GLY A 65 -12.24 9.25 11.69
N LYS A 66 -11.72 8.48 10.71
CA LYS A 66 -10.29 8.14 10.59
C LYS A 66 -9.66 8.50 9.26
N VAL A 67 -10.35 9.29 8.43
CA VAL A 67 -9.84 9.75 7.13
C VAL A 67 -8.43 10.35 7.30
N ASP A 68 -7.50 9.92 6.45
CA ASP A 68 -6.10 10.37 6.41
C ASP A 68 -5.29 10.26 7.71
N SER A 69 -5.81 9.55 8.73
CA SER A 69 -5.13 9.39 10.03
C SER A 69 -4.01 8.35 10.04
N PHE A 70 -4.04 7.40 9.10
CA PHE A 70 -3.04 6.34 8.93
C PHE A 70 -3.11 5.79 7.50
N PRO A 71 -2.04 5.23 6.93
CA PRO A 71 -2.09 4.69 5.57
C PRO A 71 -3.22 3.67 5.36
N SER A 72 -3.57 2.86 6.36
CA SER A 72 -4.69 1.89 6.26
C SER A 72 -6.08 2.54 6.17
N TYR A 73 -6.20 3.84 6.45
CA TYR A 73 -7.42 4.64 6.31
C TYR A 73 -7.35 5.63 5.14
N ARG A 74 -6.23 5.65 4.41
CA ARG A 74 -6.03 6.48 3.22
C ARG A 74 -5.85 5.64 1.96
N MET A 75 -5.37 4.41 2.09
CA MET A 75 -5.20 3.50 0.97
C MET A 75 -5.60 2.06 1.32
N PHE A 76 -5.92 1.30 0.28
CA PHE A 76 -6.20 -0.14 0.39
C PHE A 76 -5.63 -0.89 -0.81
N ILE A 77 -5.49 -2.21 -0.64
CA ILE A 77 -5.04 -3.13 -1.68
C ILE A 77 -6.28 -3.81 -2.28
N MET A 78 -6.40 -3.76 -3.60
CA MET A 78 -7.40 -4.52 -4.34
C MET A 78 -6.73 -5.70 -5.06
N ILE A 79 -7.24 -6.90 -4.79
CA ILE A 79 -6.85 -8.13 -5.47
C ILE A 79 -8.01 -8.52 -6.39
N ASP A 80 -8.04 -7.94 -7.58
CA ASP A 80 -8.99 -8.30 -8.62
C ASP A 80 -8.50 -9.52 -9.43
N LYS A 81 -9.31 -9.97 -10.39
CA LYS A 81 -8.97 -11.13 -11.23
C LYS A 81 -7.62 -10.99 -11.92
N GLU A 82 -7.30 -9.80 -12.42
CA GLU A 82 -6.02 -9.49 -13.06
C GLU A 82 -4.87 -9.64 -12.05
N SER A 83 -4.95 -8.94 -10.92
CA SER A 83 -3.94 -8.99 -9.85
C SER A 83 -3.74 -10.42 -9.35
N PHE A 84 -4.84 -11.14 -9.08
CA PHE A 84 -4.80 -12.53 -8.64
C PHE A 84 -4.08 -13.44 -9.63
N GLN A 85 -4.38 -13.32 -10.94
CA GLN A 85 -3.67 -14.09 -11.97
C GLN A 85 -2.19 -13.76 -12.01
N THR A 86 -1.81 -12.50 -11.80
CA THR A 86 -0.39 -12.14 -11.73
C THR A 86 0.30 -12.77 -10.53
N LEU A 87 -0.36 -12.78 -9.37
CA LEU A 87 0.17 -13.36 -8.14
C LEU A 87 0.28 -14.88 -8.20
N GLN A 88 -0.68 -15.56 -8.84
CA GLN A 88 -0.63 -17.02 -9.05
C GLN A 88 0.57 -17.47 -9.87
N ASN A 89 1.03 -16.60 -10.78
CA ASN A 89 2.17 -16.87 -11.65
C ASN A 89 3.48 -16.28 -11.09
N ALA A 90 3.46 -15.70 -9.88
CA ALA A 90 4.66 -15.20 -9.23
C ALA A 90 5.62 -16.34 -8.93
N PRO A 91 6.91 -16.25 -9.32
CA PRO A 91 7.87 -17.19 -8.77
C PRO A 91 7.88 -16.98 -7.25
N LEU A 92 7.97 -18.07 -6.51
CA LEU A 92 8.43 -18.07 -5.12
C LEU A 92 9.93 -18.38 -5.12
N PRO A 93 10.87 -17.47 -5.48
CA PRO A 93 12.25 -17.75 -5.23
C PRO A 93 12.60 -17.13 -3.88
N GLU A 94 12.52 -17.94 -2.82
CA GLU A 94 13.14 -17.60 -1.52
C GLU A 94 14.66 -17.36 -1.65
N ASN A 95 15.27 -17.61 -2.83
CA ASN A 95 16.71 -17.70 -3.03
C ASN A 95 17.29 -16.86 -4.18
N LEU A 96 16.51 -16.04 -4.91
CA LEU A 96 17.05 -15.18 -5.97
C LEU A 96 16.47 -13.76 -5.90
N PRO A 97 17.28 -12.71 -6.10
CA PRO A 97 16.77 -11.36 -6.19
C PRO A 97 15.79 -11.26 -7.37
N PRO A 98 14.60 -10.64 -7.19
CA PRO A 98 13.61 -10.54 -8.24
C PRO A 98 14.20 -9.76 -9.42
N ARG A 99 14.06 -10.31 -10.64
CA ARG A 99 14.49 -9.58 -11.84
C ARG A 99 13.55 -8.39 -12.06
N PRO A 100 14.01 -7.29 -12.68
CA PRO A 100 13.16 -6.13 -12.98
C PRO A 100 11.86 -6.50 -13.71
N GLU A 101 11.93 -7.52 -14.59
CA GLU A 101 10.78 -8.06 -15.31
C GLU A 101 9.77 -8.76 -14.38
N ASP A 102 10.25 -9.47 -13.36
CA ASP A 102 9.38 -10.17 -12.40
C ASP A 102 8.69 -9.17 -11.46
N ILE A 103 9.36 -8.04 -11.14
CA ILE A 103 8.79 -6.92 -10.37
C ILE A 103 7.60 -6.31 -11.11
N GLN A 104 7.68 -6.17 -12.43
CA GLN A 104 6.58 -5.63 -13.24
C GLN A 104 5.46 -6.65 -13.50
N ARG A 105 5.77 -7.96 -13.42
CA ARG A 105 4.81 -9.03 -13.69
C ARG A 105 3.88 -9.33 -12.53
N HIS A 106 4.32 -9.16 -11.29
CA HIS A 106 3.55 -9.57 -10.10
C HIS A 106 3.18 -8.34 -9.28
N TYR A 107 1.92 -7.93 -9.39
CA TYR A 107 1.44 -6.72 -8.76
C TYR A 107 0.05 -6.90 -8.18
N VAL A 108 -0.27 -5.97 -7.29
CA VAL A 108 -1.62 -5.69 -6.84
C VAL A 108 -1.98 -4.26 -7.23
N LYS A 109 -3.26 -3.92 -7.18
CA LYS A 109 -3.69 -2.53 -7.30
C LYS A 109 -3.69 -1.91 -5.92
N VAL A 110 -3.00 -0.80 -5.75
CA VAL A 110 -3.06 0.03 -4.54
C VAL A 110 -3.91 1.24 -4.90
N ILE A 111 -4.96 1.48 -4.11
CA ILE A 111 -5.92 2.55 -4.33
C ILE A 111 -5.77 3.53 -3.17
N GLU A 112 -5.61 4.81 -3.49
CA GLU A 112 -5.63 5.93 -2.55
C GLU A 112 -7.01 6.58 -2.56
N ALA A 113 -7.56 6.89 -1.39
CA ALA A 113 -8.85 7.54 -1.20
C ALA A 113 -8.71 8.66 -0.16
N PRO A 114 -7.98 9.74 -0.49
CA PRO A 114 -7.79 10.87 0.42
C PRO A 114 -9.10 11.63 0.63
N GLU A 115 -9.17 12.45 1.68
CA GLU A 115 -10.32 13.34 1.94
C GLU A 115 -10.59 14.26 0.74
N GLU A 116 -9.52 14.85 0.21
CA GLU A 116 -9.55 15.72 -0.97
C GLU A 116 -8.70 15.13 -2.10
N ASP A 117 -9.22 15.12 -3.31
CA ASP A 117 -8.48 14.65 -4.48
C ASP A 117 -7.34 15.63 -4.83
N PRO A 118 -6.16 15.13 -5.22
CA PRO A 118 -5.03 15.98 -5.58
C PRO A 118 -5.31 16.80 -6.86
N VAL A 119 -4.61 17.92 -6.97
CA VAL A 119 -4.60 18.78 -8.17
C VAL A 119 -3.16 18.83 -8.70
N PRO A 120 -2.88 18.32 -9.92
CA PRO A 120 -3.81 17.86 -10.96
C PRO A 120 -4.50 16.51 -10.64
N PRO A 121 -5.61 16.17 -11.34
CA PRO A 121 -6.35 14.94 -11.08
C PRO A 121 -5.49 13.70 -11.31
N PHE A 122 -5.36 12.89 -10.27
CA PHE A 122 -4.74 11.57 -10.31
C PHE A 122 -5.84 10.49 -10.28
N PRO A 123 -5.73 9.37 -11.03
CA PRO A 123 -6.73 8.29 -10.99
C PRO A 123 -7.01 7.70 -9.61
N GLY A 124 -6.14 7.96 -8.63
CA GLY A 124 -6.29 7.47 -7.26
C GLY A 124 -5.84 6.02 -7.11
N TRP A 125 -5.11 5.44 -8.07
CA TRP A 125 -4.59 4.08 -7.94
C TRP A 125 -3.35 3.82 -8.80
N ILE A 126 -2.54 2.84 -8.42
CA ILE A 126 -1.38 2.34 -9.17
C ILE A 126 -1.33 0.81 -9.16
N LYS A 127 -0.64 0.23 -10.14
CA LYS A 127 -0.12 -1.15 -10.04
C LYS A 127 1.14 -1.14 -9.18
N CYS A 128 1.10 -1.82 -8.05
CA CYS A 128 2.20 -1.91 -7.11
C CYS A 128 2.78 -3.33 -7.08
N SER A 129 4.06 -3.45 -7.42
CA SER A 129 4.79 -4.72 -7.27
C SER A 129 4.95 -5.09 -5.79
N LEU A 130 4.91 -6.38 -5.45
CA LEU A 130 5.05 -6.83 -4.06
C LEU A 130 6.29 -6.26 -3.33
N PRO A 131 7.50 -6.23 -3.92
CA PRO A 131 8.69 -5.69 -3.24
C PRO A 131 8.62 -4.18 -2.94
N LYS A 132 7.73 -3.45 -3.61
CA LYS A 132 7.58 -1.99 -3.47
C LYS A 132 6.47 -1.59 -2.52
N MET A 133 5.69 -2.55 -2.01
CA MET A 133 4.59 -2.30 -1.09
C MET A 133 5.05 -1.57 0.17
N PHE A 134 6.21 -1.96 0.72
CA PHE A 134 6.79 -1.28 1.88
C PHE A 134 7.15 0.17 1.59
N SER A 135 7.74 0.46 0.42
CA SER A 135 8.07 1.84 0.02
C SER A 135 6.82 2.70 -0.11
N VAL A 136 5.77 2.20 -0.79
CA VAL A 136 4.49 2.92 -0.89
C VAL A 136 3.92 3.19 0.49
N TRP A 137 3.92 2.18 1.36
CA TRP A 137 3.40 2.36 2.71
C TRP A 137 4.17 3.41 3.51
N SER A 138 5.50 3.45 3.40
CA SER A 138 6.33 4.46 4.05
C SER A 138 6.10 5.86 3.49
N ASP A 139 6.03 6.02 2.16
CA ASP A 139 5.76 7.31 1.51
C ASP A 139 4.40 7.89 1.97
N MET A 140 3.39 7.02 2.11
CA MET A 140 2.06 7.39 2.58
C MET A 140 2.01 7.77 4.07
N GLN A 141 2.96 7.31 4.89
CA GLN A 141 3.08 7.77 6.28
C GLN A 141 3.59 9.21 6.38
N GLU A 142 4.43 9.64 5.44
CA GLU A 142 4.98 11.00 5.39
C GLU A 142 4.00 12.02 4.77
N MET A 143 2.71 11.67 4.71
CA MET A 143 1.63 12.45 4.08
C MET A 143 1.82 12.68 2.57
N GLY A 144 2.69 11.90 1.92
CA GLY A 144 2.83 11.89 0.47
C GLY A 144 1.55 11.41 -0.23
N TYR A 145 1.41 11.76 -1.51
CA TYR A 145 0.38 11.20 -2.36
C TYR A 145 0.90 9.95 -3.07
N LEU A 146 0.00 9.05 -3.45
CA LEU A 146 0.36 7.87 -4.23
C LEU A 146 0.99 8.28 -5.57
N GLU A 147 0.61 9.44 -6.11
CA GLU A 147 1.22 10.04 -7.30
C GLU A 147 2.73 10.33 -7.15
N ASP A 148 3.15 10.68 -5.93
CA ASP A 148 4.52 11.09 -5.59
C ASP A 148 5.44 9.90 -5.31
N SER A 149 4.88 8.67 -5.30
CA SER A 149 5.65 7.43 -5.21
C SER A 149 6.42 7.18 -6.53
N TYR A 150 7.41 8.06 -6.78
CA TYR A 150 8.25 8.21 -7.97
C TYR A 150 8.92 6.91 -8.43
N SER A 151 9.04 5.94 -7.52
CA SER A 151 9.65 4.62 -7.74
C SER A 151 8.80 3.65 -8.59
N LEU A 152 7.56 4.00 -8.93
CA LEU A 152 6.57 3.09 -9.51
C LEU A 152 5.90 3.57 -10.80
N ARG A 153 6.21 4.79 -11.26
CA ARG A 153 5.88 5.19 -12.64
C ARG A 153 6.71 4.32 -13.56
N SER A 154 6.12 3.30 -14.17
CA SER A 154 6.79 2.54 -15.21
C SER A 154 7.35 3.51 -16.24
N ALA A 155 8.60 3.31 -16.65
CA ALA A 155 9.14 3.97 -17.83
C ALA A 155 8.34 3.60 -19.11
N SER A 156 7.38 2.67 -19.04
CA SER A 156 6.30 2.55 -20.02
C SER A 156 5.08 3.35 -19.56
N THR A 157 4.88 4.49 -20.20
CA THR A 157 3.55 4.93 -20.60
C THR A 157 2.85 3.79 -21.35
N ASP A 158 2.21 2.86 -20.66
CA ASP A 158 1.18 2.04 -21.28
C ASP A 158 -0.14 2.81 -21.17
N VAL A 159 -0.25 3.78 -22.09
CA VAL A 159 -1.53 4.24 -22.60
C VAL A 159 -2.12 3.06 -23.36
N LEU A 160 -3.22 2.51 -22.84
CA LEU A 160 -4.21 1.64 -23.50
C LEU A 160 -3.69 0.52 -24.42
#